data_AF-A0A2D6FC24-F1
#
_entry.id   AF-A0A2D6FC24-F1
#
_cell.length_a   1.000
_cell.length_b   1.000
_cell.length_c   1.000
_cell.angle_alpha   90.00
_cell.angle_beta   90.00
_cell.angle_gamma   90.00
#
_symmetry.space_group_name_H-M   'P 1'
#
loop_
_entity.id
_entity.type
_entity.pdbx_description
1 polymer ?
#
loop_
_entity_poly.entity_id
_entity_poly.type
_entity_poly.pdbx_seq_one_letter_code
_entity_poly.pdbx_strand_id
1 'polypeptide(L)' 'MGQDWQLADIARAHSQDMLLNDFFKHENLSGQTAVYRGNDVGYTCVKNFGDFFTEGISENIFQG' A
#
# COMPACT_ATOMS: atom_id res chain seq x y z
N MET A 1 18.11 0.71 4.22
CA MET A 1 16.64 0.92 4.22
C MET A 1 16.08 -0.04 5.26
N GLY A 2 15.48 0.49 6.32
CA GLY A 2 14.91 -0.34 7.39
C GLY A 2 13.70 -1.10 6.86
N GLN A 3 13.55 -2.35 7.27
CA GLN A 3 12.41 -3.16 6.87
C GLN A 3 11.17 -2.68 7.62
N ASP A 4 10.23 -2.08 6.90
CA ASP A 4 8.95 -1.66 7.46
C ASP A 4 7.96 -2.83 7.40
N TRP A 5 7.78 -3.50 8.54
CA TRP A 5 6.95 -4.70 8.62
C TRP A 5 5.47 -4.42 8.41
N GLN A 6 4.99 -3.23 8.79
CA GLN A 6 3.60 -2.84 8.57
C GLN A 6 3.32 -2.60 7.08
N LEU A 7 4.23 -1.91 6.40
CA LEU A 7 4.13 -1.74 4.94
C LEU A 7 4.17 -3.08 4.20
N ALA A 8 5.04 -3.99 4.63
CA ALA A 8 5.13 -5.33 4.05
C ALA A 8 3.84 -6.14 4.27
N ASP A 9 3.15 -5.96 5.39
CA ASP A 9 1.87 -6.62 5.67
C ASP A 9 0.76 -6.09 4.75
N ILE A 10 0.66 -4.77 4.61
CA ILE A 10 -0.29 -4.11 3.68
C ILE A 10 -0.09 -4.60 2.24
N ALA A 11 1.16 -4.69 1.79
CA ALA A 11 1.48 -5.17 0.44
C ALA A 11 1.12 -6.65 0.24
N ARG A 12 1.33 -7.50 1.26
CA ARG A 12 0.93 -8.92 1.20
C ARG A 12 -0.59 -9.07 1.20
N ALA A 13 -1.29 -8.30 2.02
CA ALA A 13 -2.75 -8.32 2.06
C ALA A 13 -3.35 -7.94 0.70
N HIS A 14 -2.83 -6.88 0.04
CA HIS A 14 -3.28 -6.50 -1.29
C HIS A 14 -2.94 -7.56 -2.36
N SER A 15 -1.76 -8.17 -2.29
CA SER A 15 -1.40 -9.28 -3.19
C SER A 15 -2.33 -10.49 -3.04
N GLN A 16 -2.75 -10.78 -1.81
CA GLN A 16 -3.68 -11.86 -1.52
C GLN A 16 -5.10 -11.53 -1.99
N ASP A 17 -5.55 -10.29 -1.84
CA ASP A 17 -6.84 -9.82 -2.35
C ASP A 17 -6.92 -9.95 -3.86
N MET A 18 -5.88 -9.50 -4.57
CA MET A 18 -5.73 -9.66 -6.02
C MET A 18 -5.81 -11.12 -6.46
N LEU A 19 -5.14 -12.03 -5.75
CA LEU A 19 -5.13 -13.45 -6.06
C LEU A 19 -6.47 -14.13 -5.77
N LEU A 20 -7.13 -13.78 -4.67
CA LEU A 20 -8.41 -14.39 -4.27
C LEU A 20 -9.58 -13.92 -5.14
N ASN A 21 -9.52 -12.68 -5.62
CA ASN A 21 -10.59 -12.05 -6.39
C ASN A 21 -10.28 -11.92 -7.89
N ASP A 22 -9.19 -12.53 -8.36
CA ASP A 22 -8.77 -12.59 -9.76
C ASP A 22 -8.73 -11.21 -10.45
N PHE A 23 -8.08 -10.24 -9.79
CA PHE A 23 -7.88 -8.90 -10.34
C PHE A 23 -6.45 -8.42 -10.14
N PHE A 24 -6.01 -7.51 -11.01
CA PHE A 24 -4.65 -6.94 -10.96
C PHE A 24 -4.69 -5.43 -11.13
N LYS A 25 -4.78 -4.71 -10.01
CA LYS A 25 -4.91 -3.25 -9.98
C LYS A 25 -4.29 -2.68 -8.71
N HIS A 26 -3.92 -1.41 -8.74
CA HIS A 26 -3.43 -0.68 -7.56
C HIS A 26 -4.55 -0.39 -6.54
N GLU A 27 -5.78 -0.28 -7.01
CA GLU A 27 -6.98 -0.17 -6.19
C GLU A 27 -7.52 -1.57 -5.89
N ASN A 28 -8.03 -1.78 -4.68
CA ASN A 28 -8.78 -2.99 -4.37
C ASN A 28 -10.20 -2.93 -4.99
N LEU A 29 -10.98 -4.00 -4.83
CA LEU A 29 -12.35 -4.04 -5.35
C LEU A 29 -13.28 -2.99 -4.75
N SER A 30 -12.96 -2.46 -3.56
CA SER A 30 -13.68 -1.35 -2.93
C SER A 30 -13.25 0.03 -3.46
N GLY A 31 -12.33 0.10 -4.41
CA GLY A 31 -11.80 1.35 -4.96
C GLY A 31 -10.82 2.06 -4.03
N GLN A 32 -10.30 1.38 -3.00
CA GLN A 32 -9.37 1.96 -2.04
C GLN A 32 -7.94 1.87 -2.59
N THR A 33 -7.23 3.00 -2.53
CA THR A 33 -5.82 3.09 -2.91
C THR A 33 -4.91 2.51 -1.82
N ALA A 34 -3.64 2.24 -2.15
CA ALA A 34 -2.65 1.77 -1.17
C ALA A 34 -2.54 2.70 0.04
N VAL A 35 -2.62 4.03 -0.17
CA VAL A 35 -2.63 5.03 0.91
C VAL A 35 -3.82 4.83 1.84
N TYR A 36 -5.02 4.61 1.28
CA TYR A 36 -6.21 4.38 2.08
C TYR A 36 -6.06 3.10 2.92
N ARG A 37 -5.58 2.00 2.30
CA ARG A 37 -5.34 0.72 3.00
C ARG A 37 -4.31 0.85 4.12
N GLY A 38 -3.24 1.63 3.90
CA GLY A 38 -2.27 1.94 4.94
C GLY A 38 -2.87 2.73 6.09
N ASN A 39 -3.60 3.80 5.78
CA ASN A 39 -4.24 4.63 6.81
C ASN A 39 -5.29 3.87 7.62
N ASP A 40 -6.04 2.94 7.01
CA ASP A 40 -7.03 2.10 7.70
C ASP A 40 -6.40 1.26 8.82
N VAL A 41 -5.17 0.77 8.62
CA VAL A 41 -4.40 0.05 9.63
C VAL A 41 -3.49 0.95 10.48
N GLY A 42 -3.67 2.28 10.39
CA GLY A 42 -2.89 3.28 11.14
C GLY A 42 -1.45 3.45 10.64
N TYR A 43 -1.15 3.01 9.42
CA TYR A 43 0.16 3.16 8.79
C TYR A 43 0.18 4.37 7.86
N THR A 44 0.96 5.37 8.23
CA THR A 44 1.17 6.56 7.40
C THR A 44 2.63 6.62 6.95
N CYS A 45 2.85 6.38 5.65
CA CYS A 45 4.17 6.57 5.05
C CYS A 45 4.36 8.05 4.71
N VAL A 46 5.03 8.76 5.62
CA VAL A 46 5.35 10.18 5.48
C VAL A 46 6.79 10.34 5.00
N LYS A 47 6.98 11.06 3.91
CA LYS A 47 8.31 11.50 3.48
C LYS A 47 8.44 12.99 3.76
N ASN A 48 9.34 13.31 4.70
CA ASN A 48 9.61 14.68 5.11
C ASN A 48 10.68 15.30 4.18
N PHE A 49 10.38 16.48 3.62
CA PHE A 49 11.28 17.27 2.77
C PHE A 49 11.75 18.57 3.44
N GLY A 50 11.55 18.72 4.75
CA GLY A 50 11.89 19.91 5.52
C GLY A 50 10.74 20.91 5.53
N ASP A 51 10.47 21.54 4.39
CA ASP A 51 9.45 22.60 4.26
C ASP A 51 8.02 22.05 4.06
N PHE A 52 7.91 20.81 3.58
CA PHE A 52 6.64 20.10 3.44
C PHE A 52 6.86 18.60 3.59
N PHE A 53 5.77 17.88 3.80
CA PHE A 53 5.77 16.42 3.80
C PHE A 53 4.81 15.90 2.74
N THR A 54 5.14 14.74 2.17
CA THR A 54 4.22 14.01 1.28
C THR A 54 3.83 12.71 1.94
N GLU A 55 2.55 12.40 1.90
CA GLU A 55 2.01 11.11 2.35
C GLU A 55 1.72 10.25 1.12
N GLY A 56 2.23 9.02 1.11
CA GLY A 56 2.06 8.16 -0.04
C GLY A 56 2.66 6.78 0.15
N ILE A 57 1.91 5.77 -0.25
CA ILE A 57 2.41 4.41 -0.44
C ILE A 57 2.45 4.16 -1.93
N SER A 58 3.65 4.01 -2.48
CA SER A 58 3.84 3.55 -3.87
C SER A 58 3.92 2.03 -3.87
N GLU A 59 3.12 1.40 -4.72
CA GLU A 59 2.97 -0.06 -4.73
C GLU A 59 3.31 -0.59 -6.13
N ASN A 60 4.36 -1.41 -6.23
CA ASN A 60 4.64 -2.19 -7.43
C ASN A 60 3.93 -3.54 -7.29
N ILE A 61 3.10 -3.87 -8.28
CA ILE A 61 2.39 -5.15 -8.36
C ILE A 61 2.99 -5.99 -9.49
N PHE A 62 3.07 -7.30 -9.30
CA PHE A 62 3.58 -8.25 -10.30
C PHE A 62 2.69 -9.50 -10.32
N GLN A 63 2.27 -9.92 -11.51
CA GLN A 63 1.56 -11.17 -11.78
C GLN A 63 2.30 -11.86 -12.93
N GLY A 64 2.81 -13.06 -12.66
CA GLY A 64 3.69 -13.82 -13.56
C GLY A 64 2.96 -14.60 -14.63
#